data_AF-A0A356QYJ3-F1
#
_entry.id   AF-A0A356QYJ3-F1
#
_cell.length_a   1.000
_cell.length_b   1.000
_cell.length_c   1.000
_cell.angle_alpha   90.00
_cell.angle_beta   90.00
_cell.angle_gamma   90.00
#
_symmetry.space_group_name_H-M   'P 1'
#
loop_
_entity.id
_entity.type
_entity.pdbx_description
1 polymer ?
#
loop_
_entity_poly.entity_id
_entity_poly.type
_entity_poly.pdbx_seq_one_letter_code
_entity_poly.pdbx_strand_id
1 'polypeptide(L)' 'MELTGAQIVVQSLKDEGVELVFGYPGGAALHIYDAFYSQEDVRHILVRHEQAATHAADGYARATGKPGVVLVTSGPG' A
#
# COMPACT_ATOMS: atom_id res chain seq x y z
N MET A 1 -12.36 -10.51 -18.06
CA MET A 1 -12.95 -9.43 -17.24
C MET A 1 -11.92 -8.32 -17.19
N GLU A 2 -12.28 -7.08 -17.47
CA GLU A 2 -11.35 -5.96 -17.37
C GLU A 2 -11.12 -5.59 -15.89
N LEU A 3 -9.87 -5.33 -15.52
CA LEU A 3 -9.51 -4.91 -14.17
C LEU A 3 -9.84 -3.43 -13.96
N THR A 4 -10.28 -3.06 -12.76
CA THR A 4 -10.37 -1.65 -12.38
C THR A 4 -8.98 -1.05 -12.20
N GLY A 5 -8.86 0.29 -12.26
CA GLY A 5 -7.58 0.96 -12.01
C GLY A 5 -6.96 0.60 -10.65
N ALA A 6 -7.80 0.44 -9.61
CA ALA A 6 -7.35 -0.01 -8.29
C ALA A 6 -6.75 -1.42 -8.32
N GLN A 7 -7.41 -2.34 -9.02
CA GLN A 7 -6.93 -3.72 -9.17
C GLN A 7 -5.63 -3.76 -9.99
N ILE A 8 -5.49 -2.90 -11.00
CA ILE A 8 -4.25 -2.77 -11.77
C ILE A 8 -3.10 -2.32 -10.86
N VAL A 9 -3.31 -1.33 -9.99
CA VAL A 9 -2.28 -0.89 -9.02
C VAL A 9 -1.84 -2.05 -8.13
N VAL A 10 -2.80 -2.80 -7.55
CA VAL A 10 -2.47 -3.93 -6.68
C VAL A 10 -1.78 -5.05 -7.46
N GLN A 11 -2.20 -5.33 -8.69
CA GLN A 11 -1.55 -6.32 -9.56
C GLN A 11 -0.12 -5.93 -9.90
N SER A 12 0.14 -4.67 -10.26
CA SER A 12 1.50 -4.18 -10.50
C SER A 12 2.40 -4.34 -9.29
N LEU A 13 1.89 -4.09 -8.08
CA LEU A 13 2.66 -4.31 -6.85
C LEU A 13 3.01 -5.78 -6.65
N LYS A 14 2.09 -6.70 -6.94
CA LYS A 14 2.37 -8.15 -6.91
C LYS A 14 3.46 -8.54 -7.90
N ASP A 15 3.35 -8.04 -9.12
CA ASP A 15 4.28 -8.37 -10.21
C ASP A 15 5.70 -7.87 -9.90
N GLU A 16 5.82 -6.75 -9.18
CA GLU A 16 7.08 -6.21 -8.64
C GLU A 16 7.55 -6.90 -7.34
N GLY A 17 6.83 -7.93 -6.86
CA GLY A 17 7.18 -8.69 -5.66
C GLY A 17 6.98 -7.93 -4.34
N VAL A 18 6.11 -6.92 -4.30
CA VAL A 18 5.80 -6.18 -3.08
C VAL A 18 4.91 -7.02 -2.17
N GLU A 19 5.39 -7.29 -0.95
CA GLU A 19 4.66 -8.09 0.04
C GLU A 19 3.90 -7.23 1.05
N LEU A 20 4.39 -6.02 1.34
CA LEU A 20 3.88 -5.14 2.40
C LEU A 20 3.67 -3.71 1.89
N VAL A 21 2.52 -3.14 2.22
CA VAL A 21 2.20 -1.72 1.99
C VAL A 21 1.80 -1.09 3.33
N PHE A 22 2.46 -0.02 3.72
CA PHE A 22 2.17 0.72 4.95
C PHE A 22 1.27 1.90 4.62
N GLY A 23 0.18 2.10 5.36
CA GLY A 23 -0.72 3.21 5.02
C GLY A 23 -1.79 3.53 6.03
N TYR A 24 -2.38 4.72 5.83
CA TYR A 24 -3.55 5.19 6.55
C TYR A 24 -4.69 5.46 5.55
N PRO A 25 -5.84 4.79 5.66
CA PRO A 25 -6.94 4.95 4.73
C PRO A 25 -7.53 6.36 4.74
N GLY A 26 -7.93 6.84 3.57
CA GLY A 26 -8.71 8.08 3.43
C GLY A 26 -9.52 8.10 2.15
N GLY A 27 -10.56 8.93 2.11
CA GLY A 27 -11.65 8.87 1.12
C GLY A 27 -11.21 8.74 -0.35
N ALA A 28 -10.21 9.53 -0.76
CA ALA A 28 -9.73 9.53 -2.13
C ALA A 28 -8.97 8.25 -2.54
N ALA A 29 -8.50 7.45 -1.57
CA ALA A 29 -7.74 6.22 -1.82
C ALA A 29 -8.54 4.94 -1.51
N LEU A 30 -9.78 5.05 -1.00
CA LEU A 30 -10.55 3.89 -0.50
C LEU A 30 -10.72 2.76 -1.52
N HIS A 31 -10.91 3.09 -2.80
CA HIS A 31 -11.06 2.08 -3.85
C HIS A 31 -9.78 1.23 -4.04
N ILE A 32 -8.60 1.77 -3.74
CA ILE A 32 -7.34 1.01 -3.73
C ILE A 32 -7.27 0.10 -2.51
N TYR A 33 -7.76 0.57 -1.35
CA TYR A 33 -7.89 -0.26 -0.15
C TYR A 33 -8.84 -1.44 -0.34
N ASP A 34 -9.97 -1.23 -1.03
CA ASP A 34 -10.90 -2.32 -1.39
C ASP A 34 -10.20 -3.37 -2.26
N ALA A 35 -9.37 -2.93 -3.22
CA ALA A 35 -8.59 -3.83 -4.06
C ALA A 35 -7.56 -4.63 -3.24
N PHE A 36 -6.86 -4.00 -2.27
CA PHE A 36 -5.98 -4.72 -1.35
C PHE A 36 -6.73 -5.75 -0.51
N TYR A 37 -7.91 -5.41 0.00
CA TYR A 37 -8.73 -6.31 0.82
C TYR A 37 -9.29 -7.50 0.03
N SER A 38 -9.41 -7.37 -1.29
CA SER A 38 -9.93 -8.42 -2.18
C SER A 38 -8.92 -9.53 -2.54
N GLN A 39 -7.71 -9.48 -1.99
CA GLN A 39 -6.60 -10.41 -2.29
C GLN A 39 -5.67 -10.58 -1.09
N GLU A 40 -4.78 -11.58 -1.11
CA GLU A 40 -3.92 -11.92 0.04
C GLU A 40 -2.40 -11.76 -0.21
N ASP A 41 -1.96 -11.54 -1.45
CA ASP A 41 -0.55 -11.51 -1.84
C ASP A 41 0.18 -10.25 -1.33
N VAL A 42 -0.48 -9.08 -1.42
CA VAL A 42 0.04 -7.81 -0.91
C VAL A 42 -0.68 -7.42 0.36
N ARG A 43 0.01 -7.43 1.49
CA ARG A 43 -0.62 -7.14 2.79
C ARG A 43 -0.52 -5.66 3.13
N HIS A 44 -1.67 -5.07 3.45
CA HIS A 44 -1.74 -3.72 3.99
C HIS A 44 -1.47 -3.71 5.51
N ILE A 45 -0.58 -2.82 5.95
CA ILE A 45 -0.28 -2.56 7.36
C ILE A 45 -0.87 -1.20 7.73
N LEU A 46 -1.94 -1.24 8.52
CA LEU A 46 -2.60 -0.04 9.05
C LEU A 46 -1.74 0.63 10.11
N VAL A 47 -1.26 1.83 9.79
CA VAL A 47 -0.61 2.72 10.76
C VAL A 47 -1.63 3.63 11.43
N ARG A 48 -1.17 4.54 12.30
CA ARG A 48 -2.03 5.55 12.96
C ARG A 48 -1.72 6.98 12.55
N HIS A 49 -0.71 7.17 11.72
CA HIS A 49 -0.35 8.44 11.11
C HIS A 49 0.51 8.15 9.87
N GLU A 50 0.29 8.90 8.81
CA GLU A 50 0.98 8.85 7.51
C GLU A 50 2.50 9.00 7.64
N GLN A 51 2.98 9.84 8.56
CA GLN A 51 4.41 9.93 8.85
C GLN A 51 4.95 8.59 9.41
N ALA A 52 4.18 7.89 10.24
CA ALA A 52 4.55 6.58 10.73
C ALA A 52 4.54 5.52 9.61
N ALA A 53 3.68 5.63 8.60
CA ALA A 53 3.76 4.77 7.40
C ALA A 53 5.11 4.95 6.70
N THR A 54 5.54 6.19 6.50
CA THR A 54 6.80 6.50 5.83
C THR A 54 8.01 6.01 6.64
N HIS A 55 8.03 6.25 7.95
CA HIS A 55 9.09 5.72 8.82
C HIS A 55 9.13 4.19 8.84
N ALA A 56 7.97 3.52 8.88
CA ALA A 56 7.90 2.07 8.85
C ALA A 56 8.40 1.49 7.51
N ALA A 57 8.02 2.10 6.39
CA ALA A 57 8.47 1.71 5.07
C ALA A 57 10.00 1.91 4.89
N ASP A 58 10.55 3.04 5.34
CA ASP A 58 12.01 3.29 5.32
C ASP A 58 12.75 2.27 6.20
N GLY A 59 12.24 1.98 7.40
CA GLY A 59 12.79 0.96 8.28
C GLY A 59 12.75 -0.45 7.67
N TYR A 60 11.63 -0.82 7.05
CA TYR A 60 11.47 -2.08 6.32
C TYR A 60 12.49 -2.20 5.19
N ALA A 61 12.66 -1.13 4.41
CA ALA A 61 13.59 -1.13 3.30
C ALA A 61 15.05 -1.30 3.76
N ARG A 62 15.47 -0.57 4.80
CA ARG A 62 16.81 -0.69 5.38
C ARG A 62 17.08 -2.07 5.99
N ALA A 63 16.08 -2.66 6.63
CA ALA A 63 16.23 -3.93 7.33
C ALA A 63 16.23 -5.15 6.39
N THR A 64 15.59 -5.04 5.22
CA THR A 64 15.36 -6.18 4.31
C THR A 64 16.05 -6.06 2.96
N GLY A 65 16.44 -4.85 2.56
CA GLY A 65 16.90 -4.55 1.20
C GLY A 65 15.78 -4.54 0.14
N LYS A 66 14.52 -4.76 0.54
CA LYS A 66 13.34 -4.70 -0.34
C LYS A 66 12.75 -3.29 -0.39
N PRO A 67 12.03 -2.88 -1.45
CA PRO A 67 11.36 -1.59 -1.48
C PRO A 67 10.33 -1.42 -0.34
N GLY A 68 10.36 -0.28 0.33
CA GLY A 68 9.30 0.14 1.25
C GLY A 68 8.20 0.86 0.47
N VAL A 69 6.96 0.40 0.60
CA VAL A 69 5.81 0.96 -0.16
C VAL A 69 4.81 1.60 0.80
N VAL A 70 4.38 2.82 0.46
CA VAL A 70 3.46 3.65 1.25
C VAL A 70 2.22 3.98 0.43
N LEU A 71 1.04 3.90 1.05
CA LEU A 71 -0.22 4.40 0.50
C LEU A 71 -0.91 5.36 1.48
N VAL A 72 -1.09 6.60 1.04
CA VAL A 72 -1.80 7.66 1.79
C VAL A 72 -2.82 8.34 0.89
N THR A 73 -3.77 9.05 1.49
CA THR A 73 -4.85 9.72 0.76
C THR A 73 -4.43 11.10 0.26
N SER A 74 -5.28 11.75 -0.52
CA SER A 74 -5.04 13.14 -0.97
C SER A 74 -5.21 14.15 0.17
N GLY A 75 -4.52 15.29 0.08
CA GLY A 75 -4.73 16.42 0.99
C GLY A 75 -3.77 16.36 2.18
N PRO A 76 -4.23 16.19 3.43
CA PRO A 76 -3.37 16.12 4.60
C PRO A 76 -2.62 14.78 4.75
N GLY A 77 -2.96 13.79 3.92
CA GLY A 77 -2.33 12.47 3.91
C GLY A 77 -0.90 12.49 3.41
#